data_AF-V6U3X4-F1
#
_entry.id   AF-V6U3X4-F1
#
_cell.length_a   1.000
_cell.length_b   1.000
_cell.length_c   1.000
_cell.angle_alpha   90.00
_cell.angle_beta   90.00
_cell.angle_gamma   90.00
#
_symmetry.space_group_name_H-M   'P 1'
#
loop_
_entity.id
_entity.type
_entity.pdbx_description
1 polymer ?
#
loop_
_entity_poly.entity_id
_entity_poly.type
_entity_poly.pdbx_seq_one_letter_code
_entity_poly.pdbx_strand_id
1 'polypeptide(L)'
;VNDPAGVSIDSLCRPSSSPQATVAGCTGSDGAALTDASTACGMCSGSGFFLFRGGCYEIGEAPGNEICTAAEGGKCTTCKTDTNYIFQNRAAVVTLGNECILCSDATNRDGYQGVENCNKCTAPAGNTGAATCSACQDGYYKDTNGACAQCNTNSCLTCKTSATQCTSCPEGKYLKSDNTCVTESGCTTNQYYLDKVNRKCLACSTAITGCTECELDDTTGKPKCTKCGDGQTNIPRTALDGISTCVTKGYAGCQGDNNELFMKEDQSACLLCGDATTGTDKDQGTANCKTCTKTGSTKPECTACQDGFYLHTDKTCQPCAPNCATCTSADMSTCNKCLPGYFLKTGSTNECVLCGDTAKGGREGCSTCSNDPAFKCTGCKPNYRRQQNGGASDDYTCTKTCEDPTACGDTAGSCGAIVIGTNGEMTYYCSLCADNSQYPIDGICNSVKGSNTCADGVCTSCTTGYFLYMGGCYSTTSAPGNLMCSKATTAGVCDTPNANSRYFKVPGAKATDQSVLGCGNPLGTTVGDNAYVGVEGCKTCEAPTAPSPAGIAAAKCTACDESDLLHPPVASSAVLLGPSPAGRPKISRVNSLNFWPCPEAKVGLD
;
A
#
# COMPACT_ATOMS: atom_id res chain seq x y z
N VAL A 1 6.26 0.27 -40.56
CA VAL A 1 7.61 -0.05 -41.06
C VAL A 1 8.59 0.70 -40.17
N ASN A 2 9.50 -0.03 -39.51
CA ASN A 2 10.55 0.41 -38.57
C ASN A 2 10.13 0.60 -37.09
N ASP A 3 9.88 -0.52 -36.41
CA ASP A 3 10.12 -0.65 -34.97
C ASP A 3 11.61 -1.03 -34.83
N PRO A 4 12.46 -0.33 -34.07
CA PRO A 4 13.88 -0.68 -34.00
C PRO A 4 14.02 -2.03 -33.30
N ALA A 5 14.57 -3.04 -33.99
CA ALA A 5 14.89 -4.30 -33.35
C ALA A 5 15.95 -4.08 -32.26
N GLY A 6 15.87 -4.85 -31.17
CA GLY A 6 16.75 -4.73 -30.02
C GLY A 6 17.21 -6.08 -29.51
N VAL A 7 18.31 -6.07 -28.78
CA VAL A 7 18.93 -7.25 -28.16
C VAL A 7 18.77 -7.20 -26.64
N SER A 8 18.68 -8.37 -26.01
CA SER A 8 18.56 -8.47 -24.55
C SER A 8 19.93 -8.32 -23.89
N ILE A 9 20.10 -7.30 -23.06
CA ILE A 9 21.25 -7.12 -22.17
C ILE A 9 20.71 -7.04 -20.74
N ASP A 10 21.08 -7.99 -19.89
CA ASP A 10 20.60 -8.10 -18.51
C ASP A 10 19.06 -8.10 -18.40
N SER A 11 18.39 -8.84 -19.29
CA SER A 11 16.93 -8.92 -19.44
C SER A 11 16.24 -7.61 -19.87
N LEU A 12 17.01 -6.58 -20.22
CA LEU A 12 16.48 -5.33 -20.76
C LEU A 12 16.66 -5.31 -22.28
N CYS A 13 15.58 -5.01 -23.00
CA CYS A 13 15.67 -4.80 -24.44
C CYS A 13 16.45 -3.50 -24.72
N ARG A 14 17.59 -3.62 -25.40
CA ARG A 14 18.48 -2.51 -25.75
C ARG A 14 18.63 -2.40 -27.26
N PRO A 15 18.76 -1.19 -27.83
CA PRO A 15 19.16 -1.04 -29.23
C PRO A 15 20.47 -1.80 -29.52
N SER A 16 20.56 -2.44 -30.68
CA SER A 16 21.74 -3.23 -31.08
C SER A 16 23.03 -2.40 -31.16
N SER A 17 22.91 -1.09 -31.39
CA SER A 17 24.00 -0.11 -31.42
C SER A 17 24.27 0.57 -30.08
N SER A 18 23.60 0.15 -28.99
CA SER A 18 23.73 0.79 -27.69
C SER A 18 25.13 0.57 -27.07
N PRO A 19 25.61 1.52 -26.22
CA PRO A 19 26.82 1.32 -25.43
C PRO A 19 26.77 0.06 -24.57
N GLN A 20 25.61 -0.29 -24.03
CA GLN A 20 25.40 -1.48 -23.21
C GLN A 20 25.60 -2.76 -24.03
N ALA A 21 25.04 -2.84 -25.24
CA ALA A 21 25.26 -3.96 -26.16
C ALA A 21 26.75 -4.06 -26.57
N THR A 22 27.41 -2.92 -26.73
CA THR A 22 28.85 -2.85 -27.05
C THR A 22 29.72 -3.33 -25.88
N VAL A 23 29.44 -2.89 -24.65
CA VAL A 23 30.16 -3.30 -23.43
C VAL A 23 29.99 -4.79 -23.16
N ALA A 24 28.78 -5.32 -23.35
CA ALA A 24 28.51 -6.75 -23.26
C ALA A 24 29.19 -7.55 -24.39
N GLY A 25 29.70 -6.86 -25.42
CA GLY A 25 30.33 -7.46 -26.59
C GLY A 25 29.35 -8.32 -27.39
N CYS A 26 28.08 -7.88 -27.48
CA CYS A 26 26.99 -8.58 -28.15
C CYS A 26 27.15 -8.48 -29.68
N THR A 27 27.36 -9.62 -30.34
CA THR A 27 27.54 -9.74 -31.79
C THR A 27 26.70 -10.88 -32.37
N GLY A 28 26.66 -11.00 -33.70
CA GLY A 28 26.14 -12.19 -34.38
C GLY A 28 26.90 -13.46 -34.00
N SER A 29 26.34 -14.63 -34.33
CA SER A 29 26.93 -15.95 -34.02
C SER A 29 28.22 -16.25 -34.79
N ASP A 30 28.47 -15.50 -35.87
CA ASP A 30 29.69 -15.48 -36.67
C ASP A 30 30.66 -14.37 -36.23
N GLY A 31 30.34 -13.62 -35.17
CA GLY A 31 31.09 -12.45 -34.72
C GLY A 31 30.82 -11.18 -35.54
N ALA A 32 29.87 -11.21 -36.49
CA ALA A 32 29.52 -10.02 -37.26
C ALA A 32 28.82 -8.96 -36.38
N ALA A 33 28.99 -7.69 -36.76
CA ALA A 33 28.28 -6.59 -36.11
C ALA A 33 26.76 -6.77 -36.28
N LEU A 34 26.02 -6.39 -35.24
CA LEU A 34 24.56 -6.41 -35.27
C LEU A 34 24.02 -5.34 -36.21
N THR A 35 22.81 -5.57 -36.70
CA THR A 35 22.06 -4.62 -37.53
C THR A 35 20.84 -4.10 -36.77
N ASP A 36 20.18 -3.08 -37.31
CA ASP A 36 18.92 -2.57 -36.75
C ASP A 36 17.74 -3.56 -36.87
N ALA A 37 17.95 -4.71 -37.50
CA ALA A 37 17.01 -5.83 -37.57
C ALA A 37 17.36 -6.98 -36.61
N SER A 38 18.47 -6.89 -35.89
CA SER A 38 18.92 -7.94 -34.96
C SER A 38 18.06 -7.96 -33.69
N THR A 39 17.51 -9.12 -33.36
CA THR A 39 16.64 -9.32 -32.17
C THR A 39 17.30 -10.13 -31.06
N ALA A 40 18.54 -10.60 -31.26
CA ALA A 40 19.28 -11.42 -30.31
C ALA A 40 20.80 -11.30 -30.51
N CYS A 41 21.55 -11.53 -29.44
CA CYS A 41 22.99 -11.78 -29.45
C CYS A 41 23.26 -13.24 -29.87
N GLY A 42 24.26 -13.44 -30.72
CA GLY A 42 24.84 -14.76 -31.01
C GLY A 42 26.11 -15.05 -30.23
N MET A 43 26.79 -14.02 -29.70
CA MET A 43 27.95 -14.12 -28.82
C MET A 43 28.03 -12.93 -27.87
N CYS A 44 28.74 -13.09 -26.74
CA CYS A 44 29.03 -12.04 -25.77
C CYS A 44 30.53 -12.04 -25.48
N SER A 45 31.24 -11.00 -25.90
CA SER A 45 32.71 -10.89 -25.74
C SER A 45 33.12 -9.96 -24.60
N GLY A 46 32.17 -9.29 -23.95
CA GLY A 46 32.41 -8.44 -22.79
C GLY A 46 32.98 -9.23 -21.61
N SER A 47 33.90 -8.62 -20.87
CA SER A 47 34.44 -9.23 -19.65
C SER A 47 33.35 -9.36 -18.59
N GLY A 48 33.20 -10.53 -17.98
CA GLY A 48 32.13 -10.79 -17.01
C GLY A 48 30.76 -11.09 -17.62
N PHE A 49 30.62 -11.04 -18.95
CA PHE A 49 29.38 -11.36 -19.65
C PHE A 49 29.36 -12.80 -20.17
N PHE A 50 28.16 -13.38 -20.20
CA PHE A 50 27.89 -14.66 -20.86
C PHE A 50 26.62 -14.60 -21.69
N LEU A 51 26.56 -15.44 -22.73
CA LEU A 51 25.39 -15.62 -23.57
C LEU A 51 24.39 -16.53 -22.86
N PHE A 52 23.12 -16.16 -22.89
CA PHE A 52 22.03 -17.01 -22.42
C PHE A 52 20.75 -16.68 -23.19
N ARG A 53 20.17 -17.66 -23.88
CA ARG A 53 18.92 -17.51 -24.66
C ARG A 53 18.88 -16.28 -25.59
N GLY A 54 20.01 -15.96 -26.22
CA GLY A 54 20.11 -14.84 -27.16
C GLY A 54 20.30 -13.47 -26.52
N GLY A 55 20.57 -13.39 -25.21
CA GLY A 55 20.96 -12.17 -24.52
C GLY A 55 22.32 -12.29 -23.83
N CYS A 56 22.94 -11.16 -23.54
CA CYS A 56 24.18 -11.09 -22.76
C CYS A 56 23.88 -10.67 -21.32
N TYR A 57 24.50 -11.36 -20.36
CA TYR A 57 24.23 -11.19 -18.93
C TYR A 57 25.51 -11.05 -18.13
N GLU A 58 25.56 -10.10 -17.20
CA GLU A 58 26.71 -9.88 -16.32
C GLU A 58 26.65 -10.74 -15.06
N ILE A 59 27.73 -11.43 -14.70
CA ILE A 59 27.76 -12.30 -13.50
C ILE A 59 27.76 -11.55 -12.16
N GLY A 60 28.01 -10.24 -12.15
CA GLY A 60 28.15 -9.41 -10.95
C GLY A 60 26.82 -8.92 -10.38
N GLU A 61 25.80 -8.76 -11.23
CA GLU A 61 24.53 -8.13 -10.89
C GLU A 61 23.33 -8.98 -11.33
N ALA A 62 22.16 -8.71 -10.74
CA ALA A 62 20.93 -9.35 -11.16
C ALA A 62 20.51 -8.78 -12.54
N PRO A 63 20.03 -9.62 -13.47
CA PRO A 63 19.67 -11.03 -13.27
C PRO A 63 20.80 -12.03 -13.57
N GLY A 64 21.96 -11.60 -14.10
CA GLY A 64 23.00 -12.53 -14.53
C GLY A 64 23.63 -13.35 -13.40
N ASN A 65 23.79 -12.76 -12.21
CA ASN A 65 24.26 -13.45 -11.00
C ASN A 65 23.29 -14.52 -10.45
N GLU A 66 22.01 -14.49 -10.88
CA GLU A 66 21.00 -15.51 -10.56
C GLU A 66 21.06 -16.72 -11.51
N ILE A 67 21.74 -16.56 -12.65
CA ILE A 67 21.87 -17.59 -13.70
C ILE A 67 23.26 -18.23 -13.62
N CYS A 68 24.30 -17.43 -13.42
CA CYS A 68 25.69 -17.84 -13.54
C CYS A 68 26.55 -17.32 -12.39
N THR A 69 27.45 -18.17 -11.89
CA THR A 69 28.43 -17.80 -10.85
C THR A 69 29.85 -17.61 -11.38
N ALA A 70 30.14 -18.12 -12.58
CA ALA A 70 31.44 -17.98 -13.22
C ALA A 70 31.29 -18.02 -14.75
N ALA A 71 31.80 -17.00 -15.44
CA ALA A 71 31.75 -16.88 -16.89
C ALA A 71 33.14 -16.70 -17.51
N GLU A 72 33.36 -17.32 -18.67
CA GLU A 72 34.60 -17.19 -19.44
C GLU A 72 34.31 -17.26 -20.94
N GLY A 73 34.86 -16.33 -21.72
CA GLY A 73 34.74 -16.31 -23.18
C GLY A 73 33.29 -16.31 -23.68
N GLY A 74 32.40 -15.60 -22.98
CA GLY A 74 30.96 -15.56 -23.30
C GLY A 74 30.15 -16.77 -22.85
N LYS A 75 30.76 -17.74 -22.16
CA LYS A 75 30.10 -18.95 -21.65
C LYS A 75 29.83 -18.85 -20.17
N CYS A 76 28.69 -19.36 -19.71
CA CYS A 76 28.53 -19.64 -18.29
C CYS A 76 29.20 -20.97 -17.94
N THR A 77 30.36 -20.92 -17.28
CA THR A 77 31.11 -22.11 -16.89
C THR A 77 30.56 -22.79 -15.63
N THR A 78 29.82 -22.07 -14.78
CA THR A 78 29.17 -22.62 -13.59
C THR A 78 27.83 -21.94 -13.35
N CYS A 79 26.73 -22.67 -13.59
CA CYS A 79 25.37 -22.19 -13.35
C CYS A 79 25.07 -22.04 -11.85
N LYS A 80 24.22 -21.08 -11.51
CA LYS A 80 23.73 -20.82 -10.15
C LYS A 80 22.62 -21.81 -9.75
N THR A 81 23.00 -23.04 -9.43
CA THR A 81 22.02 -24.13 -9.22
C THR A 81 21.45 -24.25 -7.80
N ASP A 82 21.85 -23.39 -6.86
CA ASP A 82 21.45 -23.47 -5.44
C ASP A 82 19.95 -23.23 -5.20
N THR A 83 19.30 -22.45 -6.07
CA THR A 83 17.85 -22.18 -6.00
C THR A 83 17.00 -23.27 -6.67
N ASN A 84 17.61 -24.17 -7.46
CA ASN A 84 16.98 -25.20 -8.29
C ASN A 84 16.06 -24.69 -9.42
N TYR A 85 16.11 -23.42 -9.81
CA TYR A 85 15.36 -22.88 -10.96
C TYR A 85 16.09 -23.08 -12.29
N ILE A 86 17.38 -23.37 -12.22
CA ILE A 86 18.26 -23.59 -13.36
C ILE A 86 19.18 -24.77 -13.06
N PHE A 87 19.59 -25.49 -14.09
CA PHE A 87 20.58 -26.56 -13.97
C PHE A 87 21.66 -26.47 -15.05
N GLN A 88 22.83 -27.03 -14.74
CA GLN A 88 23.96 -27.09 -15.67
C GLN A 88 23.69 -28.12 -16.78
N ASN A 89 23.85 -27.70 -18.03
CA ASN A 89 23.91 -28.60 -19.18
C ASN A 89 25.23 -29.38 -19.16
N ARG A 90 25.15 -30.71 -19.24
CA ARG A 90 26.30 -31.63 -19.16
C ARG A 90 26.59 -32.34 -20.48
N ALA A 91 26.12 -31.80 -21.60
CA ALA A 91 26.44 -32.33 -22.92
C ALA A 91 27.96 -32.35 -23.17
N ALA A 92 28.44 -33.36 -23.90
CA ALA A 92 29.85 -33.49 -24.23
C ALA A 92 30.38 -32.30 -25.07
N VAL A 93 29.50 -31.72 -25.89
CA VAL A 93 29.73 -30.48 -26.62
C VAL A 93 28.50 -29.61 -26.37
N VAL A 94 28.71 -28.46 -25.74
CA VAL A 94 27.64 -27.51 -25.42
C VAL A 94 27.67 -26.38 -26.44
N THR A 95 26.53 -26.13 -27.08
CA THR A 95 26.36 -24.97 -27.96
C THR A 95 26.41 -23.70 -27.12
N LEU A 96 27.14 -22.67 -27.58
CA LEU A 96 27.27 -21.41 -26.85
C LEU A 96 25.90 -20.84 -26.48
N GLY A 97 25.69 -20.52 -25.20
CA GLY A 97 24.43 -20.02 -24.66
C GLY A 97 23.48 -21.09 -24.12
N ASN A 98 23.83 -22.39 -24.26
CA ASN A 98 23.08 -23.52 -23.71
C ASN A 98 23.69 -24.09 -22.42
N GLU A 99 24.72 -23.46 -21.84
CA GLU A 99 25.44 -23.98 -20.68
C GLU A 99 24.55 -24.13 -19.46
N CYS A 100 23.59 -23.22 -19.29
CA CYS A 100 22.58 -23.29 -18.25
C CYS A 100 21.20 -23.47 -18.89
N ILE A 101 20.33 -24.24 -18.23
CA ILE A 101 18.98 -24.52 -18.72
C ILE A 101 17.99 -24.24 -17.60
N LEU A 102 17.02 -23.35 -17.87
CA LEU A 102 15.92 -23.08 -16.95
C LEU A 102 15.06 -24.33 -16.79
N CYS A 103 14.57 -24.56 -15.59
CA CYS A 103 13.68 -25.68 -15.33
C CYS A 103 12.41 -25.65 -16.19
N SER A 104 11.95 -24.48 -16.62
CA SER A 104 10.81 -24.30 -17.52
C SER A 104 11.14 -24.45 -19.00
N ASP A 105 12.42 -24.54 -19.38
CA ASP A 105 12.84 -24.59 -20.78
C ASP A 105 12.67 -25.99 -21.37
N ALA A 106 11.47 -26.31 -21.85
CA ALA A 106 11.18 -27.59 -22.50
C ALA A 106 11.85 -27.76 -23.89
N THR A 107 12.61 -26.77 -24.37
CA THR A 107 13.32 -26.88 -25.64
C THR A 107 14.55 -27.75 -25.49
N ASN A 108 14.79 -28.63 -26.45
CA ASN A 108 16.03 -29.41 -26.46
C ASN A 108 17.26 -28.50 -26.67
N ARG A 109 18.23 -28.63 -25.76
CA ARG A 109 19.51 -27.90 -25.71
C ARG A 109 20.62 -28.93 -25.59
N ASP A 110 21.16 -29.37 -26.73
CA ASP A 110 22.24 -30.36 -26.79
C ASP A 110 21.90 -31.69 -26.09
N GLY A 111 20.63 -32.14 -26.20
CA GLY A 111 20.16 -33.38 -25.57
C GLY A 111 19.59 -33.22 -24.16
N TYR A 112 19.62 -32.01 -23.59
CA TYR A 112 19.05 -31.68 -22.28
C TYR A 112 17.89 -30.70 -22.42
N GLN A 113 16.90 -30.79 -21.54
CA GLN A 113 15.78 -29.84 -21.50
C GLN A 113 15.17 -29.79 -20.10
N GLY A 114 14.52 -28.69 -19.78
CA GLY A 114 13.60 -28.56 -18.65
C GLY A 114 12.26 -29.25 -18.93
N VAL A 115 11.26 -28.87 -18.14
CA VAL A 115 9.87 -29.34 -18.21
C VAL A 115 8.97 -28.12 -18.30
N GLU A 116 8.01 -28.15 -19.23
CA GLU A 116 7.08 -27.04 -19.42
C GLU A 116 6.36 -26.67 -18.11
N ASN A 117 6.24 -25.37 -17.84
CA ASN A 117 5.61 -24.83 -16.62
C ASN A 117 6.26 -25.28 -15.30
N CYS A 118 7.51 -25.75 -15.34
CA CYS A 118 8.26 -26.15 -14.17
C CYS A 118 9.10 -25.00 -13.60
N ASN A 119 8.96 -24.73 -12.31
CA ASN A 119 9.66 -23.66 -11.61
C ASN A 119 10.97 -24.15 -11.00
N LYS A 120 10.96 -25.35 -10.41
CA LYS A 120 12.14 -25.98 -9.81
C LYS A 120 12.30 -27.40 -10.31
N CYS A 121 13.53 -27.81 -10.58
CA CYS A 121 13.82 -29.12 -11.13
C CYS A 121 15.19 -29.64 -10.68
N THR A 122 15.41 -30.94 -10.92
CA THR A 122 16.70 -31.60 -10.75
C THR A 122 17.19 -32.08 -12.11
N ALA A 123 18.48 -31.85 -12.39
CA ALA A 123 19.09 -32.26 -13.65
C ALA A 123 18.91 -33.77 -13.94
N PRO A 124 18.81 -34.18 -15.21
CA PRO A 124 18.69 -35.59 -15.59
C PRO A 124 19.89 -36.41 -15.09
N ALA A 125 19.63 -37.60 -14.55
CA ALA A 125 20.68 -38.48 -14.01
C ALA A 125 21.50 -39.22 -15.10
N GLY A 126 21.00 -39.32 -16.34
CA GLY A 126 21.46 -40.28 -17.36
C GLY A 126 22.10 -39.68 -18.62
N ASN A 127 22.92 -38.63 -18.50
CA ASN A 127 23.68 -38.00 -19.59
C ASN A 127 22.90 -37.41 -20.79
N THR A 128 21.56 -37.51 -20.83
CA THR A 128 20.65 -36.73 -21.70
C THR A 128 19.22 -36.83 -21.14
N GLY A 129 18.31 -35.94 -21.54
CA GLY A 129 16.87 -36.02 -21.25
C GLY A 129 16.27 -34.80 -20.56
N ALA A 130 14.99 -34.90 -20.20
CA ALA A 130 14.26 -33.86 -19.48
C ALA A 130 14.62 -33.87 -17.98
N ALA A 131 14.73 -32.69 -17.39
CA ALA A 131 14.90 -32.53 -15.96
C ALA A 131 13.70 -33.11 -15.19
N THR A 132 13.91 -33.50 -13.93
CA THR A 132 12.80 -33.95 -13.08
C THR A 132 12.21 -32.74 -12.36
N CYS A 133 10.95 -32.40 -12.66
CA CYS A 133 10.29 -31.27 -12.01
C CYS A 133 9.99 -31.55 -10.53
N SER A 134 10.41 -30.66 -9.64
CA SER A 134 10.16 -30.73 -8.19
C SER A 134 9.09 -29.74 -7.74
N ALA A 135 8.95 -28.60 -8.41
CA ALA A 135 7.88 -27.63 -8.18
C ALA A 135 7.44 -26.97 -9.49
N CYS A 136 6.13 -26.83 -9.69
CA CYS A 136 5.55 -26.14 -10.84
C CYS A 136 5.52 -24.62 -10.64
N GLN A 137 5.35 -23.87 -11.73
CA GLN A 137 5.14 -22.42 -11.70
C GLN A 137 3.78 -22.08 -11.09
N ASP A 138 3.64 -20.84 -10.63
CA ASP A 138 2.36 -20.35 -10.11
C ASP A 138 1.27 -20.50 -11.18
N GLY A 139 0.09 -20.96 -10.74
CA GLY A 139 -1.00 -21.33 -11.64
C GLY A 139 -0.89 -22.77 -12.18
N TYR A 140 0.08 -23.57 -11.73
CA TYR A 140 0.21 -24.99 -12.06
C TYR A 140 0.44 -25.86 -10.81
N TYR A 141 -0.03 -27.10 -10.86
CA TYR A 141 0.20 -28.12 -9.85
C TYR A 141 0.85 -29.37 -10.46
N LYS A 142 1.56 -30.14 -9.64
CA LYS A 142 2.17 -31.40 -10.08
C LYS A 142 1.12 -32.51 -10.12
N ASP A 143 0.86 -33.04 -11.31
CA ASP A 143 -0.09 -34.14 -11.50
C ASP A 143 0.48 -35.49 -11.05
N THR A 144 -0.33 -36.55 -11.14
CA THR A 144 0.06 -37.92 -10.76
C THR A 144 1.19 -38.50 -11.61
N ASN A 145 1.42 -37.95 -12.81
CA ASN A 145 2.49 -38.36 -13.72
C ASN A 145 3.76 -37.53 -13.50
N GLY A 146 3.73 -36.56 -12.60
CA GLY A 146 4.83 -35.66 -12.30
C GLY A 146 4.96 -34.48 -13.26
N ALA A 147 4.00 -34.27 -14.15
CA ALA A 147 3.92 -33.12 -15.05
C ALA A 147 3.21 -31.93 -14.39
N CYS A 148 3.46 -30.73 -14.89
CA CYS A 148 2.82 -29.52 -14.39
C CYS A 148 1.51 -29.26 -15.14
N ALA A 149 0.39 -29.54 -14.48
CA ALA A 149 -0.95 -29.31 -14.99
C ALA A 149 -1.49 -27.96 -14.51
N GLN A 150 -2.25 -27.27 -15.35
CA GLN A 150 -2.77 -25.94 -15.04
C GLN A 150 -3.85 -26.00 -13.95
N CYS A 151 -3.86 -25.00 -13.07
CA CYS A 151 -4.98 -24.74 -12.18
C CYS A 151 -6.23 -24.40 -12.98
N ASN A 152 -7.41 -24.71 -12.43
CA ASN A 152 -8.65 -24.25 -13.05
C ASN A 152 -8.81 -22.76 -12.77
N THR A 153 -8.51 -21.93 -13.77
CA THR A 153 -8.51 -20.47 -13.70
C THR A 153 -9.87 -19.85 -13.37
N ASN A 154 -10.96 -20.58 -13.62
CA ASN A 154 -12.30 -20.14 -13.21
C ASN A 154 -12.53 -20.30 -11.69
N SER A 155 -11.82 -21.21 -11.04
CA SER A 155 -11.94 -21.47 -9.60
C SER A 155 -10.78 -20.94 -8.75
N CYS A 156 -9.54 -21.08 -9.21
CA CYS A 156 -8.31 -20.76 -8.47
C CYS A 156 -7.39 -19.86 -9.31
N LEU A 157 -6.68 -18.95 -8.65
CA LEU A 157 -5.55 -18.24 -9.27
C LEU A 157 -4.28 -19.11 -9.16
N THR A 158 -4.02 -19.65 -7.96
CA THR A 158 -2.98 -20.66 -7.72
C THR A 158 -3.58 -21.88 -7.01
N CYS A 159 -2.99 -23.05 -7.18
CA CYS A 159 -3.46 -24.32 -6.62
C CYS A 159 -2.28 -25.21 -6.23
N LYS A 160 -2.52 -26.29 -5.47
CA LYS A 160 -1.44 -27.12 -4.89
C LYS A 160 -1.47 -28.60 -5.26
N THR A 161 -2.59 -29.29 -5.03
CA THR A 161 -2.68 -30.76 -5.17
C THR A 161 -3.60 -31.20 -6.30
N SER A 162 -4.48 -30.32 -6.76
CA SER A 162 -5.34 -30.51 -7.93
C SER A 162 -5.72 -29.16 -8.50
N ALA A 163 -6.31 -29.15 -9.70
CA ALA A 163 -6.76 -27.93 -10.37
C ALA A 163 -7.75 -27.09 -9.55
N THR A 164 -8.42 -27.66 -8.54
CA THR A 164 -9.45 -27.01 -7.72
C THR A 164 -9.07 -26.88 -6.24
N GLN A 165 -7.89 -27.32 -5.82
CA GLN A 165 -7.38 -27.15 -4.46
C GLN A 165 -6.57 -25.86 -4.40
N CYS A 166 -7.28 -24.75 -4.26
CA CYS A 166 -6.74 -23.41 -4.38
C CYS A 166 -5.82 -23.03 -3.22
N THR A 167 -4.77 -22.27 -3.52
CA THR A 167 -3.93 -21.56 -2.53
C THR A 167 -4.11 -20.04 -2.60
N SER A 168 -4.67 -19.54 -3.70
CA SER A 168 -5.15 -18.18 -3.85
C SER A 168 -6.33 -18.13 -4.81
N CYS A 169 -7.10 -17.05 -4.74
CA CYS A 169 -8.34 -16.90 -5.51
C CYS A 169 -8.22 -15.81 -6.58
N PRO A 170 -8.95 -15.96 -7.70
CA PRO A 170 -9.09 -14.89 -8.68
C PRO A 170 -9.61 -13.59 -8.04
N GLU A 171 -9.47 -12.48 -8.75
CA GLU A 171 -10.01 -11.19 -8.32
C GLU A 171 -11.51 -11.28 -7.96
N GLY A 172 -11.92 -10.58 -6.91
CA GLY A 172 -13.30 -10.61 -6.40
C GLY A 172 -13.71 -11.89 -5.65
N LYS A 173 -12.79 -12.87 -5.49
CA LYS A 173 -13.02 -14.10 -4.72
C LYS A 173 -12.10 -14.19 -3.50
N TYR A 174 -12.53 -15.01 -2.54
CA TYR A 174 -11.96 -15.14 -1.21
C TYR A 174 -11.69 -16.61 -0.88
N LEU A 175 -10.51 -16.88 -0.31
CA LEU A 175 -10.05 -18.23 -0.02
C LEU A 175 -10.63 -18.75 1.29
N LYS A 176 -11.26 -19.91 1.25
CA LYS A 176 -11.70 -20.67 2.42
C LYS A 176 -10.61 -21.58 2.96
N SER A 177 -10.77 -21.99 4.21
CA SER A 177 -9.87 -22.95 4.88
C SER A 177 -9.86 -24.34 4.26
N ASP A 178 -10.88 -24.70 3.47
CA ASP A 178 -10.98 -25.96 2.73
C ASP A 178 -10.36 -25.88 1.32
N ASN A 179 -9.57 -24.85 1.05
CA ASN A 179 -8.91 -24.59 -0.23
C ASN A 179 -9.86 -24.33 -1.40
N THR A 180 -11.08 -23.84 -1.12
CA THR A 180 -12.02 -23.39 -2.16
C THR A 180 -12.13 -21.87 -2.21
N CYS A 181 -12.55 -21.34 -3.35
CA CYS A 181 -12.76 -19.91 -3.55
C CYS A 181 -14.25 -19.58 -3.66
N VAL A 182 -14.68 -18.57 -2.91
CA VAL A 182 -16.06 -18.07 -2.94
C VAL A 182 -16.11 -16.58 -3.26
N THR A 183 -17.23 -16.12 -3.80
CA THR A 183 -17.55 -14.69 -3.87
C THR A 183 -17.85 -14.15 -2.47
N GLU A 184 -17.92 -12.83 -2.33
CA GLU A 184 -18.35 -12.17 -1.08
C GLU A 184 -19.66 -12.76 -0.54
N SER A 185 -20.68 -12.93 -1.41
CA SER A 185 -21.96 -13.55 -1.04
C SER A 185 -21.86 -15.00 -0.55
N GLY A 186 -20.85 -15.75 -0.99
CA GLY A 186 -20.57 -17.12 -0.54
C GLY A 186 -19.78 -17.18 0.78
N CYS A 187 -19.37 -16.02 1.29
CA CYS A 187 -18.69 -15.84 2.56
C CYS A 187 -19.54 -15.13 3.61
N THR A 188 -20.44 -14.21 3.23
CA THR A 188 -21.30 -13.46 4.16
C THR A 188 -22.47 -14.28 4.72
N THR A 189 -22.27 -15.59 4.90
CA THR A 189 -23.15 -16.39 5.75
C THR A 189 -22.74 -16.15 7.19
N ASN A 190 -23.68 -16.11 8.14
CA ASN A 190 -23.38 -15.74 9.53
C ASN A 190 -22.23 -16.55 10.17
N GLN A 191 -21.91 -17.75 9.68
CA GLN A 191 -20.83 -18.63 10.17
C GLN A 191 -19.42 -18.27 9.68
N TYR A 192 -19.31 -17.30 8.78
CA TYR A 192 -18.05 -16.86 8.20
C TYR A 192 -18.01 -15.34 8.13
N TYR A 193 -16.81 -14.76 8.16
CA TYR A 193 -16.60 -13.34 7.92
C TYR A 193 -15.57 -13.14 6.80
N LEU A 194 -15.68 -11.97 6.19
CA LEU A 194 -14.85 -11.57 5.07
C LEU A 194 -13.64 -10.79 5.57
N ASP A 195 -12.45 -11.33 5.37
CA ASP A 195 -11.21 -10.60 5.56
C ASP A 195 -10.78 -10.01 4.21
N LYS A 196 -11.18 -8.76 3.97
CA LYS A 196 -10.90 -8.03 2.72
C LYS A 196 -9.41 -7.75 2.55
N VAL A 197 -8.69 -7.52 3.65
CA VAL A 197 -7.26 -7.21 3.66
C VAL A 197 -6.47 -8.42 3.17
N ASN A 198 -6.76 -9.61 3.70
CA ASN A 198 -6.04 -10.84 3.35
C ASN A 198 -6.72 -11.66 2.25
N ARG A 199 -7.86 -11.19 1.70
CA ARG A 199 -8.71 -11.90 0.72
C ARG A 199 -9.09 -13.31 1.15
N LYS A 200 -9.49 -13.46 2.41
CA LYS A 200 -9.90 -14.75 3.01
C LYS A 200 -11.35 -14.74 3.43
N CYS A 201 -11.94 -15.93 3.39
CA CYS A 201 -13.23 -16.23 3.98
C CYS A 201 -13.01 -17.14 5.18
N LEU A 202 -13.11 -16.57 6.38
CA LEU A 202 -12.70 -17.22 7.61
C LEU A 202 -13.92 -17.63 8.43
N ALA A 203 -13.91 -18.85 8.97
CA ALA A 203 -14.98 -19.33 9.83
C ALA A 203 -14.97 -18.57 11.16
N CYS A 204 -16.15 -18.24 11.67
CA CYS A 204 -16.29 -17.55 12.96
C CYS A 204 -15.70 -18.37 14.11
N SER A 205 -15.89 -19.68 14.08
CA SER A 205 -15.43 -20.61 15.12
C SER A 205 -13.92 -20.76 15.18
N THR A 206 -13.20 -20.51 14.07
CA THR A 206 -11.73 -20.56 14.05
C THR A 206 -11.11 -19.25 14.51
N ALA A 207 -11.77 -18.12 14.26
CA ALA A 207 -11.31 -16.81 14.70
C ALA A 207 -11.69 -16.51 16.16
N ILE A 208 -12.85 -16.96 16.61
CA ILE A 208 -13.39 -16.71 17.95
C ILE A 208 -13.89 -18.04 18.50
N THR A 209 -13.19 -18.57 19.51
CA THR A 209 -13.57 -19.82 20.15
C THR A 209 -14.99 -19.72 20.73
N GLY A 210 -15.85 -20.69 20.39
CA GLY A 210 -17.24 -20.76 20.85
C GLY A 210 -18.22 -19.88 20.09
N CYS A 211 -17.77 -19.10 19.11
CA CYS A 211 -18.62 -18.28 18.27
C CYS A 211 -19.19 -19.07 17.07
N THR A 212 -20.50 -19.02 16.88
CA THR A 212 -21.19 -19.66 15.74
C THR A 212 -21.61 -18.68 14.68
N GLU A 213 -21.81 -17.41 15.03
CA GLU A 213 -22.10 -16.35 14.08
C GLU A 213 -21.27 -15.10 14.36
N CYS A 214 -20.69 -14.48 13.34
CA CYS A 214 -19.83 -13.30 13.47
C CYS A 214 -19.91 -12.38 12.24
N GLU A 215 -19.47 -11.15 12.43
CA GLU A 215 -19.32 -10.11 11.42
C GLU A 215 -17.92 -9.50 11.48
N LEU A 216 -17.51 -8.72 10.48
CA LEU A 216 -16.31 -7.89 10.58
C LEU A 216 -16.72 -6.54 11.19
N ASP A 217 -15.99 -6.10 12.20
CA ASP A 217 -16.12 -4.74 12.70
C ASP A 217 -15.28 -3.80 11.82
N ASP A 218 -15.94 -2.94 11.02
CA ASP A 218 -15.28 -2.04 10.07
C ASP A 218 -14.35 -1.01 10.75
N THR A 219 -14.56 -0.72 12.04
CA THR A 219 -13.76 0.26 12.79
C THR A 219 -12.44 -0.34 13.22
N THR A 220 -12.47 -1.60 13.66
CA THR A 220 -11.28 -2.28 14.22
C THR A 220 -10.64 -3.25 13.24
N GLY A 221 -11.32 -3.61 12.15
CA GLY A 221 -10.91 -4.64 11.19
C GLY A 221 -10.88 -6.05 11.81
N LYS A 222 -11.51 -6.26 12.98
CA LYS A 222 -11.48 -7.52 13.72
C LYS A 222 -12.82 -8.27 13.59
N PRO A 223 -12.81 -9.61 13.70
CA PRO A 223 -14.05 -10.37 13.75
C PRO A 223 -14.78 -10.11 15.07
N LYS A 224 -16.08 -9.82 14.96
CA LYS A 224 -16.99 -9.55 16.07
C LYS A 224 -18.06 -10.62 16.12
N CYS A 225 -18.13 -11.34 17.24
CA CYS A 225 -19.11 -12.39 17.43
C CYS A 225 -20.50 -11.80 17.62
N THR A 226 -21.50 -12.33 16.91
CA THR A 226 -22.91 -11.96 17.03
C THR A 226 -23.72 -13.07 17.70
N LYS A 227 -23.20 -14.31 17.72
CA LYS A 227 -23.82 -15.44 18.42
C LYS A 227 -22.81 -16.48 18.90
N CYS A 228 -22.98 -16.90 20.13
CA CYS A 228 -22.23 -18.01 20.71
C CYS A 228 -22.97 -19.34 20.51
N GLY A 229 -22.23 -20.46 20.51
CA GLY A 229 -22.78 -21.78 20.18
C GLY A 229 -23.98 -22.20 21.02
N ASP A 230 -23.90 -22.02 22.32
CA ASP A 230 -25.04 -22.14 23.23
C ASP A 230 -25.47 -20.76 23.73
N GLY A 231 -26.45 -20.15 23.05
CA GLY A 231 -27.00 -18.83 23.41
C GLY A 231 -27.80 -18.81 24.72
N GLN A 232 -27.97 -19.97 25.39
CA GLN A 232 -28.58 -20.04 26.71
C GLN A 232 -27.54 -19.83 27.81
N THR A 233 -26.35 -20.41 27.66
CA THR A 233 -25.27 -20.34 28.65
C THR A 233 -24.19 -19.33 28.31
N ASN A 234 -24.03 -18.95 27.04
CA ASN A 234 -22.99 -18.03 26.60
C ASN A 234 -23.54 -16.89 25.74
N ILE A 235 -22.85 -15.75 25.79
CA ILE A 235 -23.22 -14.53 25.10
C ILE A 235 -21.99 -13.83 24.50
N PRO A 236 -22.12 -13.12 23.36
CA PRO A 236 -21.01 -12.36 22.82
C PRO A 236 -20.58 -11.22 23.73
N ARG A 237 -19.27 -11.01 23.81
CA ARG A 237 -18.63 -9.92 24.54
C ARG A 237 -17.49 -9.36 23.69
N THR A 238 -17.57 -8.06 23.37
CA THR A 238 -16.54 -7.36 22.59
C THR A 238 -15.91 -6.27 23.46
N ALA A 239 -14.63 -6.41 23.77
CA ALA A 239 -13.86 -5.47 24.58
C ALA A 239 -13.61 -4.15 23.84
N LEU A 240 -13.13 -3.12 24.55
CA LEU A 240 -12.87 -1.79 23.97
C LEU A 240 -11.82 -1.81 22.86
N ASP A 241 -10.91 -2.79 22.87
CA ASP A 241 -9.90 -3.00 21.84
C ASP A 241 -10.42 -3.74 20.59
N GLY A 242 -11.72 -4.04 20.54
CA GLY A 242 -12.37 -4.78 19.46
C GLY A 242 -12.20 -6.29 19.51
N ILE A 243 -11.56 -6.85 20.55
CA ILE A 243 -11.46 -8.30 20.69
C ILE A 243 -12.80 -8.87 21.15
N SER A 244 -13.40 -9.72 20.30
CA SER A 244 -14.65 -10.41 20.61
C SER A 244 -14.42 -11.82 21.17
N THR A 245 -15.24 -12.18 22.14
CA THR A 245 -15.21 -13.47 22.85
C THR A 245 -16.63 -13.96 23.13
N CYS A 246 -16.76 -15.24 23.44
CA CYS A 246 -17.99 -15.83 23.99
C CYS A 246 -17.79 -16.10 25.47
N VAL A 247 -18.63 -15.49 26.31
CA VAL A 247 -18.53 -15.58 27.78
C VAL A 247 -19.81 -16.11 28.38
N THR A 248 -19.74 -16.62 29.61
CA THR A 248 -20.92 -17.10 30.33
C THR A 248 -21.96 -15.99 30.47
N LYS A 249 -23.23 -16.33 30.21
CA LYS A 249 -24.38 -15.44 30.34
C LYS A 249 -24.62 -15.12 31.82
N GLY A 250 -24.19 -13.94 32.23
CA GLY A 250 -24.43 -13.39 33.55
C GLY A 250 -23.58 -12.16 33.83
N TYR A 251 -23.82 -11.50 34.96
CA TYR A 251 -23.11 -10.27 35.34
C TYR A 251 -21.58 -10.46 35.36
N ALA A 252 -21.10 -11.51 36.02
CA ALA A 252 -19.66 -11.80 36.11
C ALA A 252 -19.02 -12.11 34.74
N GLY A 253 -19.72 -12.85 33.88
CA GLY A 253 -19.19 -13.22 32.56
C GLY A 253 -19.08 -12.02 31.61
N CYS A 254 -20.09 -11.14 31.57
CA CYS A 254 -20.01 -9.91 30.79
C CYS A 254 -18.93 -8.97 31.32
N GLN A 255 -18.89 -8.77 32.64
CA GLN A 255 -17.92 -7.87 33.27
C GLN A 255 -16.48 -8.34 33.02
N GLY A 256 -16.22 -9.64 33.20
CA GLY A 256 -14.90 -10.22 33.02
C GLY A 256 -13.84 -9.57 33.93
N ASP A 257 -12.57 -9.88 33.69
CA ASP A 257 -11.49 -9.38 34.53
C ASP A 257 -11.15 -7.89 34.25
N ASN A 258 -11.47 -7.40 33.05
CA ASN A 258 -11.16 -6.02 32.64
C ASN A 258 -12.24 -5.00 33.03
N ASN A 259 -13.44 -5.45 33.45
CA ASN A 259 -14.57 -4.62 33.84
C ASN A 259 -15.05 -3.61 32.78
N GLU A 260 -14.78 -3.84 31.49
CA GLU A 260 -15.10 -2.89 30.41
C GLU A 260 -16.56 -2.95 29.93
N LEU A 261 -17.27 -4.02 30.29
CA LEU A 261 -18.66 -4.23 29.92
C LEU A 261 -19.52 -4.52 31.15
N PHE A 262 -20.81 -4.34 31.02
CA PHE A 262 -21.81 -4.77 31.99
C PHE A 262 -22.95 -5.53 31.31
N MET A 263 -23.64 -6.37 32.08
CA MET A 263 -24.78 -7.13 31.58
C MET A 263 -26.05 -6.27 31.56
N LYS A 264 -26.80 -6.30 30.47
CA LYS A 264 -28.15 -5.69 30.36
C LYS A 264 -29.13 -6.34 31.36
N GLU A 265 -30.15 -5.62 31.85
CA GLU A 265 -31.09 -6.10 32.88
C GLU A 265 -31.80 -7.40 32.48
N ASP A 266 -32.24 -7.50 31.22
CA ASP A 266 -32.88 -8.71 30.65
C ASP A 266 -31.88 -9.84 30.30
N GLN A 267 -30.59 -9.61 30.57
CA GLN A 267 -29.46 -10.49 30.26
C GLN A 267 -29.33 -10.86 28.77
N SER A 268 -29.82 -10.01 27.87
CA SER A 268 -29.79 -10.27 26.41
C SER A 268 -28.52 -9.80 25.69
N ALA A 269 -27.69 -8.98 26.33
CA ALA A 269 -26.44 -8.45 25.75
C ALA A 269 -25.44 -7.99 26.84
N CYS A 270 -24.14 -8.06 26.53
CA CYS A 270 -23.11 -7.29 27.23
C CYS A 270 -22.96 -5.92 26.55
N LEU A 271 -23.04 -4.84 27.32
CA LEU A 271 -22.90 -3.46 26.84
C LEU A 271 -21.60 -2.85 27.34
N LEU A 272 -20.96 -1.99 26.54
CA LEU A 272 -19.77 -1.26 26.97
C LEU A 272 -20.11 -0.29 28.10
N CYS A 273 -19.24 -0.15 29.09
CA CYS A 273 -19.42 0.81 30.18
C CYS A 273 -19.60 2.26 29.69
N GLY A 274 -19.04 2.58 28.51
CA GLY A 274 -19.18 3.86 27.83
C GLY A 274 -20.51 4.10 27.10
N ASP A 275 -21.34 3.07 26.92
CA ASP A 275 -22.61 3.17 26.18
C ASP A 275 -23.69 3.83 27.04
N ALA A 276 -23.82 5.14 26.91
CA ALA A 276 -24.81 5.93 27.62
C ALA A 276 -26.20 5.97 26.93
N THR A 277 -26.41 5.20 25.86
CA THR A 277 -27.54 5.39 24.94
C THR A 277 -28.47 4.18 24.84
N THR A 278 -27.96 2.97 25.03
CA THR A 278 -28.74 1.74 24.83
C THR A 278 -29.61 1.41 26.05
N GLY A 279 -30.91 1.17 25.81
CA GLY A 279 -31.83 0.63 26.83
C GLY A 279 -32.37 1.67 27.82
N THR A 280 -32.75 1.21 29.01
CA THR A 280 -33.29 2.06 30.09
C THR A 280 -32.18 2.63 30.98
N ASP A 281 -32.50 3.47 31.96
CA ASP A 281 -31.52 4.01 32.93
C ASP A 281 -30.65 2.95 33.62
N LYS A 282 -31.15 1.72 33.75
CA LYS A 282 -30.40 0.59 34.33
C LYS A 282 -29.45 -0.08 33.33
N ASP A 283 -29.66 0.14 32.04
CA ASP A 283 -28.89 -0.42 30.93
C ASP A 283 -27.97 0.61 30.28
N GLN A 284 -28.03 1.87 30.70
CA GLN A 284 -27.15 2.92 30.23
C GLN A 284 -25.92 3.02 31.12
N GLY A 285 -24.76 2.86 30.48
CA GLY A 285 -23.45 3.20 31.00
C GLY A 285 -23.28 4.70 31.23
N THR A 286 -22.03 5.11 31.39
CA THR A 286 -21.64 6.51 31.56
C THR A 286 -20.77 6.90 30.38
N ALA A 287 -21.09 8.00 29.69
CA ALA A 287 -20.30 8.44 28.54
C ALA A 287 -18.82 8.58 28.91
N ASN A 288 -17.93 8.12 28.03
CA ASN A 288 -16.47 8.07 28.26
C ASN A 288 -16.02 7.21 29.44
N CYS A 289 -16.89 6.36 29.98
CA CYS A 289 -16.49 5.37 30.97
C CYS A 289 -15.73 4.22 30.31
N LYS A 290 -14.62 3.81 30.93
CA LYS A 290 -13.78 2.69 30.50
C LYS A 290 -14.15 1.42 31.24
N THR A 291 -14.31 1.51 32.56
CA THR A 291 -14.67 0.37 33.41
C THR A 291 -15.80 0.72 34.34
N CYS A 292 -16.66 -0.25 34.63
CA CYS A 292 -17.82 -0.06 35.49
C CYS A 292 -18.17 -1.34 36.24
N THR A 293 -18.96 -1.19 37.31
CA THR A 293 -19.48 -2.31 38.10
C THR A 293 -21.00 -2.32 38.06
N LYS A 294 -21.60 -3.50 37.86
CA LYS A 294 -23.05 -3.69 37.92
C LYS A 294 -23.39 -4.99 38.65
N THR A 295 -24.10 -4.87 39.77
CA THR A 295 -24.57 -6.01 40.56
C THR A 295 -26.10 -6.05 40.58
N GLY A 296 -26.70 -6.78 39.63
CA GLY A 296 -28.15 -6.89 39.53
C GLY A 296 -28.81 -5.74 38.75
N SER A 297 -30.07 -5.46 39.09
CA SER A 297 -30.95 -4.50 38.39
C SER A 297 -30.73 -3.03 38.76
N THR A 298 -29.47 -2.61 38.96
CA THR A 298 -29.09 -1.20 39.22
C THR A 298 -28.37 -0.61 38.03
N LYS A 299 -28.33 0.72 37.94
CA LYS A 299 -27.49 1.41 36.95
C LYS A 299 -26.02 1.01 37.13
N PRO A 300 -25.26 0.71 36.06
CA PRO A 300 -23.83 0.47 36.16
C PRO A 300 -23.11 1.72 36.70
N GLU A 301 -22.27 1.53 37.71
CA GLU A 301 -21.47 2.61 38.30
C GLU A 301 -20.09 2.64 37.64
N CYS A 302 -19.70 3.80 37.08
CA CYS A 302 -18.38 3.95 36.48
C CYS A 302 -17.28 3.92 37.55
N THR A 303 -16.22 3.15 37.30
CA THR A 303 -15.07 2.98 38.19
C THR A 303 -13.78 3.53 37.62
N ALA A 304 -13.67 3.67 36.30
CA ALA A 304 -12.59 4.39 35.63
C ALA A 304 -13.05 4.93 34.28
N CYS A 305 -12.49 6.07 33.88
CA CYS A 305 -12.80 6.74 32.63
C CYS A 305 -11.80 6.38 31.52
N GLN A 306 -12.18 6.64 30.28
CA GLN A 306 -11.30 6.48 29.12
C GLN A 306 -10.18 7.51 29.15
N ASP A 307 -9.10 7.24 28.42
CA ASP A 307 -7.98 8.16 28.27
C ASP A 307 -8.52 9.52 27.77
N GLY A 308 -8.08 10.60 28.41
CA GLY A 308 -8.62 11.95 28.20
C GLY A 308 -9.67 12.38 29.21
N PHE A 309 -10.09 11.51 30.14
CA PHE A 309 -11.12 11.79 31.14
C PHE A 309 -10.73 11.33 32.54
N TYR A 310 -11.18 12.05 33.57
CA TYR A 310 -11.08 11.65 34.97
C TYR A 310 -12.45 11.34 35.57
N LEU A 311 -12.46 10.47 36.58
CA LEU A 311 -13.67 10.12 37.31
C LEU A 311 -13.98 11.21 38.34
N HIS A 312 -15.09 11.91 38.15
CA HIS A 312 -15.57 12.93 39.08
C HIS A 312 -16.30 12.28 40.29
N THR A 313 -16.52 13.05 41.36
CA THR A 313 -17.12 12.55 42.62
C THR A 313 -18.53 11.99 42.47
N ASP A 314 -19.25 12.40 41.43
CA ASP A 314 -20.59 11.92 41.05
C ASP A 314 -20.56 10.71 40.12
N LYS A 315 -19.39 10.08 39.92
CA LYS A 315 -19.16 8.91 39.05
C LYS A 315 -19.37 9.18 37.57
N THR A 316 -19.35 10.44 37.15
CA THR A 316 -19.30 10.84 35.74
C THR A 316 -17.86 11.03 35.27
N CYS A 317 -17.63 10.91 33.96
CA CYS A 317 -16.33 11.13 33.34
C CYS A 317 -16.23 12.55 32.78
N GLN A 318 -15.35 13.36 33.38
CA GLN A 318 -15.11 14.74 32.97
C GLN A 318 -13.78 14.83 32.20
N PRO A 319 -13.67 15.73 31.22
CA PRO A 319 -12.47 15.81 30.38
C PRO A 319 -11.27 16.30 31.18
N CYS A 320 -10.11 15.67 30.93
CA CYS A 320 -8.82 16.21 31.31
C CYS A 320 -8.52 17.51 30.57
N ALA A 321 -7.47 18.21 30.99
CA ALA A 321 -6.90 19.29 30.21
C ALA A 321 -6.49 18.82 28.79
N PRO A 322 -6.48 19.70 27.77
CA PRO A 322 -6.18 19.32 26.39
C PRO A 322 -4.89 18.51 26.21
N ASN A 323 -4.94 17.46 25.40
CA ASN A 323 -3.82 16.54 25.12
C ASN A 323 -3.35 15.66 26.29
N CYS A 324 -3.99 15.75 27.46
CA CYS A 324 -3.70 14.88 28.60
C CYS A 324 -4.50 13.57 28.50
N ALA A 325 -3.83 12.42 28.67
CA ALA A 325 -4.45 11.10 28.69
C ALA A 325 -4.93 10.68 30.09
N THR A 326 -4.16 10.98 31.14
CA THR A 326 -4.53 10.62 32.52
C THR A 326 -4.35 11.80 33.45
N CYS A 327 -5.40 12.17 34.18
CA CYS A 327 -5.42 13.29 35.11
C CYS A 327 -6.30 12.98 36.33
N THR A 328 -6.23 13.82 37.38
CA THR A 328 -7.15 13.73 38.53
C THR A 328 -8.17 14.89 38.58
N SER A 329 -8.04 15.86 37.67
CA SER A 329 -8.93 17.01 37.52
C SER A 329 -8.78 17.62 36.14
N ALA A 330 -9.62 18.59 35.80
CA ALA A 330 -9.50 19.37 34.55
C ALA A 330 -8.24 20.27 34.52
N ASP A 331 -7.55 20.45 35.65
CA ASP A 331 -6.33 21.26 35.72
C ASP A 331 -5.12 20.52 35.13
N MET A 332 -4.42 21.18 34.21
CA MET A 332 -3.25 20.62 33.53
C MET A 332 -2.12 20.24 34.51
N SER A 333 -2.01 20.91 35.66
CA SER A 333 -1.06 20.54 36.71
C SER A 333 -1.25 19.13 37.28
N THR A 334 -2.41 18.52 37.06
CA THR A 334 -2.72 17.14 37.48
C THR A 334 -2.53 16.10 36.37
N CYS A 335 -2.04 16.53 35.20
CA CYS A 335 -1.77 15.61 34.10
C CYS A 335 -0.54 14.74 34.38
N ASN A 336 -0.73 13.42 34.37
CA ASN A 336 0.33 12.44 34.67
C ASN A 336 0.82 11.70 33.41
N LYS A 337 0.06 11.76 32.31
CA LYS A 337 0.40 11.13 31.03
C LYS A 337 -0.30 11.87 29.91
N CYS A 338 0.38 12.06 28.79
CA CYS A 338 -0.19 12.68 27.60
C CYS A 338 -0.77 11.66 26.62
N LEU A 339 -1.66 12.13 25.73
CA LEU A 339 -2.19 11.32 24.63
C LEU A 339 -1.06 10.87 23.69
N PRO A 340 -1.22 9.76 22.95
CA PRO A 340 -0.26 9.32 21.95
C PRO A 340 0.14 10.46 20.99
N GLY A 341 1.43 10.56 20.68
CA GLY A 341 1.99 11.66 19.89
C GLY A 341 2.38 12.90 20.70
N TYR A 342 2.18 12.89 22.03
CA TYR A 342 2.60 13.95 22.94
C TYR A 342 3.47 13.38 24.06
N PHE A 343 4.45 14.16 24.52
CA PHE A 343 5.21 13.87 25.73
C PHE A 343 4.83 14.84 26.86
N LEU A 344 4.91 14.34 28.09
CA LEU A 344 4.66 15.15 29.28
C LEU A 344 5.89 15.97 29.63
N LYS A 345 5.74 17.28 29.68
CA LYS A 345 6.72 18.21 30.23
C LYS A 345 6.25 18.65 31.61
N THR A 346 7.02 18.33 32.64
CA THR A 346 6.72 18.70 34.03
C THR A 346 7.29 20.08 34.37
N GLY A 347 6.53 20.87 35.12
CA GLY A 347 6.89 22.25 35.47
C GLY A 347 5.98 22.82 36.55
N SER A 348 5.91 24.16 36.69
CA SER A 348 4.94 24.82 37.57
C SER A 348 3.49 24.55 37.15
N THR A 349 3.29 24.31 35.87
CA THR A 349 2.11 23.68 35.29
C THR A 349 2.64 22.64 34.31
N ASN A 350 2.12 21.42 34.36
CA ASN A 350 2.52 20.41 33.37
C ASN A 350 2.05 20.87 31.97
N GLU A 351 2.63 20.27 30.94
CA GLU A 351 2.24 20.54 29.56
C GLU A 351 2.38 19.26 28.74
N CYS A 352 1.40 18.96 27.89
CA CYS A 352 1.50 17.91 26.90
C CYS A 352 1.96 18.50 25.57
N VAL A 353 3.21 18.22 25.22
CA VAL A 353 3.89 18.80 24.06
C VAL A 353 3.91 17.77 22.92
N LEU A 354 3.58 18.20 21.70
CA LEU A 354 3.61 17.32 20.54
C LEU A 354 5.04 16.82 20.29
N CYS A 355 5.22 15.52 20.02
CA CYS A 355 6.53 14.92 19.79
C CYS A 355 7.36 15.64 18.71
N GLY A 356 6.67 16.20 17.70
CA GLY A 356 7.27 16.93 16.59
C GLY A 356 7.57 18.41 16.83
N ASP A 357 7.16 18.97 17.98
CA ASP A 357 7.27 20.42 18.26
C ASP A 357 8.67 20.78 18.77
N THR A 358 9.54 21.20 17.84
CA THR A 358 10.92 21.58 18.13
C THR A 358 11.03 22.83 19.00
N ALA A 359 10.03 23.73 18.98
CA ALA A 359 10.05 24.94 19.80
C ALA A 359 9.86 24.64 21.29
N LYS A 360 9.24 23.50 21.62
CA LYS A 360 8.93 23.09 23.00
C LYS A 360 9.74 21.90 23.50
N GLY A 361 10.75 21.46 22.75
CA GLY A 361 11.68 20.40 23.15
C GLY A 361 11.40 19.03 22.52
N GLY A 362 10.50 18.95 21.54
CA GLY A 362 10.32 17.81 20.66
C GLY A 362 11.36 17.76 19.54
N ARG A 363 11.20 16.80 18.61
CA ARG A 363 12.11 16.57 17.49
C ARG A 363 11.36 16.55 16.16
N GLU A 364 11.85 17.30 15.16
CA GLU A 364 11.28 17.30 13.81
C GLU A 364 11.14 15.87 13.28
N GLY A 365 10.03 15.61 12.58
CA GLY A 365 9.76 14.29 12.01
C GLY A 365 9.37 13.23 13.03
N CYS A 366 9.33 13.53 14.33
CA CYS A 366 8.92 12.55 15.34
C CYS A 366 7.39 12.38 15.41
N SER A 367 6.93 11.12 15.43
CA SER A 367 5.51 10.75 15.54
C SER A 367 5.18 10.12 16.90
N THR A 368 6.10 9.33 17.46
CA THR A 368 5.98 8.74 18.78
C THR A 368 7.21 9.07 19.60
N CYS A 369 7.02 9.42 20.86
CA CYS A 369 8.10 9.83 21.73
C CYS A 369 7.89 9.35 23.17
N SER A 370 8.98 9.34 23.92
CA SER A 370 9.03 9.14 25.37
C SER A 370 9.71 10.34 26.01
N ASN A 371 9.40 10.65 27.26
CA ASN A 371 10.10 11.67 28.04
C ASN A 371 10.36 11.19 29.46
N ASP A 372 10.99 10.02 29.58
CA ASP A 372 11.41 9.42 30.85
C ASP A 372 12.75 8.68 30.67
N PRO A 373 13.87 9.15 31.25
CA PRO A 373 14.05 10.41 32.00
C PRO A 373 14.25 11.64 31.11
N ALA A 374 14.38 11.46 29.79
CA ALA A 374 14.62 12.52 28.82
C ALA A 374 13.85 12.27 27.52
N PHE A 375 13.68 13.31 26.71
CA PHE A 375 12.97 13.21 25.44
C PHE A 375 13.70 12.26 24.51
N LYS A 376 12.97 11.25 24.01
CA LYS A 376 13.40 10.33 22.97
C LYS A 376 12.35 10.26 21.89
N CYS A 377 12.78 10.29 20.64
CA CYS A 377 11.89 9.97 19.54
C CYS A 377 11.94 8.47 19.26
N THR A 378 10.86 7.76 19.51
CA THR A 378 10.78 6.30 19.37
C THR A 378 10.23 5.86 18.01
N GLY A 379 9.68 6.80 17.24
CA GLY A 379 9.12 6.55 15.92
C GLY A 379 9.03 7.83 15.10
N CYS A 380 9.27 7.70 13.79
CA CYS A 380 9.22 8.81 12.86
C CYS A 380 7.85 8.88 12.16
N LYS A 381 7.49 10.08 11.72
CA LYS A 381 6.37 10.34 10.83
C LYS A 381 6.61 9.61 9.50
N PRO A 382 5.55 9.31 8.73
CA PRO A 382 5.71 8.89 7.33
C PRO A 382 6.66 9.82 6.57
N ASN A 383 7.46 9.27 5.65
CA ASN A 383 8.47 9.97 4.83
C ASN A 383 9.74 10.45 5.57
N TYR A 384 9.98 9.93 6.78
CA TYR A 384 11.23 10.12 7.50
C TYR A 384 11.90 8.78 7.76
N ARG A 385 13.19 8.68 7.49
CA ARG A 385 14.01 7.53 7.87
C ARG A 385 14.43 7.68 9.33
N ARG A 386 14.30 6.58 10.09
CA ARG A 386 14.88 6.44 11.42
C ARG A 386 16.40 6.37 11.31
N GLN A 387 17.09 7.28 11.96
CA GLN A 387 18.52 7.25 12.18
C GLN A 387 18.77 7.22 13.68
N GLN A 388 19.68 6.39 14.18
CA GLN A 388 19.97 6.36 15.62
C GLN A 388 20.47 7.73 16.09
N ASN A 389 19.89 8.22 17.19
CA ASN A 389 20.34 9.42 17.85
C ASN A 389 21.30 9.05 19.00
N GLY A 390 22.60 9.13 18.74
CA GLY A 390 23.63 8.79 19.72
C GLY A 390 23.75 7.28 19.97
N GLY A 391 24.07 6.89 21.22
CA GLY A 391 24.37 5.50 21.59
C GLY A 391 23.20 4.69 22.18
N ALA A 392 22.01 5.30 22.35
CA ALA A 392 20.82 4.61 22.85
C ALA A 392 20.06 3.94 21.68
N SER A 393 19.59 2.71 21.87
CA SER A 393 18.93 1.93 20.81
C SER A 393 17.48 2.35 20.50
N ASP A 394 16.89 3.21 21.34
CA ASP A 394 15.46 3.56 21.36
C ASP A 394 15.19 5.06 21.14
N ASP A 395 16.18 5.83 20.68
CA ASP A 395 16.03 7.24 20.31
C ASP A 395 16.51 7.46 18.88
N TYR A 396 15.66 8.09 18.06
CA TYR A 396 15.90 8.29 16.64
C TYR A 396 15.93 9.77 16.27
N THR A 397 16.87 10.14 15.41
CA THR A 397 16.74 11.31 14.56
C THR A 397 15.94 10.90 13.33
N CYS A 398 14.92 11.68 13.01
CA CYS A 398 14.09 11.46 11.84
C CYS A 398 14.63 12.34 10.73
N THR A 399 15.24 11.72 9.72
CA THR A 399 15.85 12.42 8.59
C THR A 399 14.97 12.24 7.36
N LYS A 400 14.72 13.32 6.62
CA LYS A 400 14.05 13.25 5.31
C LYS A 400 14.96 12.49 4.33
N THR A 401 14.42 11.63 3.47
CA THR A 401 15.22 10.80 2.55
C THR A 401 14.65 10.83 1.13
N CYS A 402 15.54 10.81 0.12
CA CYS A 402 15.29 10.48 -1.28
C CYS A 402 15.98 9.15 -1.63
N GLU A 403 15.40 8.32 -2.51
CA GLU A 403 15.96 7.02 -2.90
C GLU A 403 16.95 7.07 -4.09
N ASP A 404 17.08 8.21 -4.78
CA ASP A 404 18.01 8.38 -5.91
C ASP A 404 19.02 9.52 -5.63
N PRO A 405 20.35 9.25 -5.58
CA PRO A 405 21.38 10.28 -5.39
C PRO A 405 21.43 11.30 -6.54
N THR A 406 21.00 10.94 -7.75
CA THR A 406 21.02 11.82 -8.93
C THR A 406 19.79 12.72 -9.06
N ALA A 407 18.68 12.40 -8.39
CA ALA A 407 17.41 13.12 -8.49
C ALA A 407 17.43 14.56 -7.94
N CYS A 408 18.40 14.91 -7.08
CA CYS A 408 18.63 16.28 -6.61
C CYS A 408 20.02 16.81 -7.03
N GLY A 409 20.67 16.17 -8.00
CA GLY A 409 22.03 16.53 -8.42
C GLY A 409 23.06 16.43 -7.29
N ASP A 410 23.05 15.32 -6.54
CA ASP A 410 23.93 15.06 -5.38
C ASP A 410 23.84 16.08 -4.23
N THR A 411 22.88 17.00 -4.28
CA THR A 411 22.70 18.03 -3.24
C THR A 411 21.56 17.62 -2.31
N ALA A 412 21.76 17.74 -0.99
CA ALA A 412 20.71 17.43 -0.02
C ALA A 412 19.43 18.23 -0.35
N GLY A 413 18.28 17.58 -0.41
CA GLY A 413 17.00 18.18 -0.77
C GLY A 413 15.84 17.24 -0.46
N SER A 414 14.59 17.69 -0.61
CA SER A 414 13.40 16.86 -0.50
C SER A 414 12.94 16.43 -1.90
N CYS A 415 12.64 15.14 -2.09
CA CYS A 415 12.16 14.60 -3.38
C CYS A 415 10.65 14.31 -3.34
N GLY A 416 9.87 15.35 -3.07
CA GLY A 416 8.40 15.26 -2.98
C GLY A 416 7.67 15.34 -4.32
N ALA A 417 8.37 15.62 -5.42
CA ALA A 417 7.77 15.73 -6.73
C ALA A 417 7.82 14.38 -7.45
N ILE A 418 6.69 13.68 -7.46
CA ILE A 418 6.57 12.34 -8.06
C ILE A 418 6.07 12.47 -9.50
N VAL A 419 6.86 12.00 -10.47
CA VAL A 419 6.48 12.02 -11.88
C VAL A 419 6.32 10.60 -12.41
N ILE A 420 5.19 10.35 -13.06
CA ILE A 420 4.81 9.08 -13.65
C ILE A 420 5.13 9.17 -15.14
N GLY A 421 6.10 8.37 -15.58
CA GLY A 421 6.51 8.27 -16.99
C GLY A 421 5.44 7.63 -17.87
N THR A 422 5.66 7.67 -19.19
CA THR A 422 4.75 7.06 -20.18
C THR A 422 4.49 5.58 -19.89
N ASN A 423 5.51 4.88 -19.39
CA ASN A 423 5.47 3.44 -19.11
C ASN A 423 4.88 3.12 -17.72
N GLY A 424 4.58 4.13 -16.89
CA GLY A 424 4.06 3.95 -15.54
C GLY A 424 5.14 3.90 -14.45
N GLU A 425 6.40 4.05 -14.83
CA GLU A 425 7.51 4.20 -13.90
C GLU A 425 7.36 5.50 -13.10
N MET A 426 7.44 5.40 -11.77
CA MET A 426 7.46 6.54 -10.87
C MET A 426 8.90 6.99 -10.65
N THR A 427 9.20 8.24 -10.99
CA THR A 427 10.49 8.88 -10.69
C THR A 427 10.26 10.03 -9.71
N TYR A 428 11.19 10.19 -8.78
CA TYR A 428 11.15 11.21 -7.75
C TYR A 428 12.09 12.35 -8.12
N TYR A 429 11.63 13.58 -7.97
CA TYR A 429 12.36 14.78 -8.36
C TYR A 429 12.38 15.77 -7.20
N CYS A 430 13.34 16.70 -7.24
CA CYS A 430 13.49 17.72 -6.22
C CYS A 430 12.25 18.62 -6.12
N SER A 431 11.65 18.66 -4.92
CA SER A 431 10.58 19.57 -4.51
C SER A 431 11.09 20.74 -3.64
N LEU A 432 12.29 20.60 -3.05
CA LEU A 432 12.92 21.57 -2.16
C LEU A 432 14.43 21.36 -2.13
N CYS A 433 15.21 22.40 -2.37
CA CYS A 433 16.66 22.39 -2.23
C CYS A 433 17.07 22.69 -0.78
N ALA A 434 18.06 21.97 -0.23
CA ALA A 434 18.54 22.29 1.11
C ALA A 434 19.45 23.53 1.14
N ASP A 435 20.09 23.87 0.02
CA ASP A 435 20.74 25.17 -0.14
C ASP A 435 19.69 26.20 -0.57
N ASN A 436 19.44 27.19 0.29
CA ASN A 436 18.47 28.27 0.04
C ASN A 436 18.85 29.16 -1.17
N SER A 437 20.08 29.05 -1.68
CA SER A 437 20.55 29.72 -2.90
C SER A 437 20.32 28.91 -4.18
N GLN A 438 19.82 27.68 -4.06
CA GLN A 438 19.42 26.82 -5.17
C GLN A 438 17.90 26.71 -5.27
N TYR A 439 17.42 26.29 -6.45
CA TYR A 439 16.01 26.28 -6.79
C TYR A 439 15.64 25.01 -7.58
N PRO A 440 14.48 24.38 -7.27
CA PRO A 440 14.03 23.17 -7.95
C PRO A 440 13.46 23.51 -9.33
N ILE A 441 14.32 23.42 -10.35
CA ILE A 441 13.98 23.66 -11.76
C ILE A 441 14.12 22.35 -12.51
N ASP A 442 13.04 21.92 -13.18
CA ASP A 442 12.95 20.62 -13.86
C ASP A 442 13.35 19.44 -12.96
N GLY A 443 13.03 19.56 -11.68
CA GLY A 443 13.30 18.51 -10.70
C GLY A 443 14.72 18.45 -10.18
N ILE A 444 15.58 19.42 -10.51
CA ILE A 444 16.98 19.48 -10.06
C ILE A 444 17.23 20.80 -9.33
N CYS A 445 18.03 20.75 -8.27
CA CYS A 445 18.51 21.95 -7.58
C CYS A 445 19.53 22.71 -8.40
N ASN A 446 19.11 23.85 -8.94
CA ASN A 446 19.95 24.73 -9.76
C ASN A 446 20.16 26.07 -9.07
N SER A 447 21.38 26.61 -9.15
CA SER A 447 21.69 27.97 -8.67
C SER A 447 21.10 29.08 -9.56
N VAL A 448 20.49 28.71 -10.70
CA VAL A 448 19.90 29.64 -11.66
C VAL A 448 18.41 29.33 -11.81
N LYS A 449 17.54 30.26 -11.36
CA LYS A 449 16.07 30.13 -11.48
C LYS A 449 15.49 30.59 -12.83
N GLY A 450 16.29 31.26 -13.66
CA GLY A 450 15.80 31.92 -14.87
C GLY A 450 14.76 32.99 -14.54
N SER A 451 13.68 33.06 -15.33
CA SER A 451 12.56 33.99 -15.11
C SER A 451 11.51 33.46 -14.12
N ASN A 452 11.77 32.35 -13.43
CA ASN A 452 10.87 31.79 -12.42
C ASN A 452 11.00 32.53 -11.08
N THR A 453 9.94 32.48 -10.28
CA THR A 453 9.90 33.09 -8.94
C THR A 453 10.13 32.02 -7.89
N CYS A 454 11.36 31.98 -7.38
CA CYS A 454 11.79 31.03 -6.36
C CYS A 454 12.54 31.75 -5.24
N ALA A 455 12.37 31.26 -4.01
CA ALA A 455 12.96 31.75 -2.76
C ALA A 455 13.13 30.59 -1.79
N ASP A 456 14.17 30.63 -0.94
CA ASP A 456 14.40 29.67 0.15
C ASP A 456 14.29 28.20 -0.27
N GLY A 457 14.94 27.84 -1.38
CA GLY A 457 14.98 26.45 -1.85
C GLY A 457 13.73 25.96 -2.57
N VAL A 458 12.69 26.78 -2.77
CA VAL A 458 11.40 26.40 -3.38
C VAL A 458 10.92 27.44 -4.41
N CYS A 459 10.11 27.03 -5.38
CA CYS A 459 9.45 27.93 -6.32
C CYS A 459 8.00 28.22 -5.92
N THR A 460 7.60 29.49 -5.99
CA THR A 460 6.25 29.96 -5.62
C THR A 460 5.39 30.34 -6.82
N SER A 461 6.02 30.62 -7.96
CA SER A 461 5.36 30.76 -9.26
C SER A 461 6.36 30.60 -10.40
N CYS A 462 5.88 30.18 -11.56
CA CYS A 462 6.73 29.90 -12.73
C CYS A 462 6.42 30.84 -13.89
N THR A 463 7.36 30.97 -14.82
CA THR A 463 7.20 31.78 -16.03
C THR A 463 6.35 31.05 -17.10
N THR A 464 6.02 31.73 -18.20
CA THR A 464 5.31 31.10 -19.33
C THR A 464 6.12 29.94 -19.91
N GLY A 465 5.45 28.83 -20.23
CA GLY A 465 6.10 27.58 -20.63
C GLY A 465 6.53 26.69 -19.47
N TYR A 466 6.38 27.16 -18.22
CA TYR A 466 6.57 26.39 -17.00
C TYR A 466 5.28 26.36 -16.17
N PHE A 467 5.09 25.30 -15.40
CA PHE A 467 4.02 25.17 -14.43
C PHE A 467 4.57 24.81 -13.05
N LEU A 468 3.83 25.20 -12.01
CA LEU A 468 4.15 24.89 -10.63
C LEU A 468 3.65 23.48 -10.28
N TYR A 469 4.53 22.65 -9.74
CA TYR A 469 4.20 21.31 -9.28
C TYR A 469 5.04 20.97 -8.05
N MET A 470 4.39 20.63 -6.92
CA MET A 470 5.06 20.19 -5.69
C MET A 470 6.27 21.06 -5.28
N GLY A 471 6.16 22.39 -5.40
CA GLY A 471 7.24 23.32 -5.02
C GLY A 471 8.34 23.56 -6.06
N GLY A 472 8.29 22.91 -7.22
CA GLY A 472 9.23 23.11 -8.33
C GLY A 472 8.59 23.73 -9.58
N CYS A 473 9.42 24.32 -10.44
CA CYS A 473 9.01 24.80 -11.76
C CYS A 473 9.45 23.82 -12.84
N TYR A 474 8.47 23.34 -13.62
CA TYR A 474 8.67 22.29 -14.62
C TYR A 474 8.32 22.78 -16.02
N SER A 475 9.21 22.54 -16.97
CA SER A 475 9.07 22.91 -18.38
C SER A 475 8.08 21.99 -19.09
N THR A 476 7.18 22.54 -19.92
CA THR A 476 6.30 21.72 -20.76
C THR A 476 7.02 21.12 -21.98
N THR A 477 8.26 21.52 -22.26
CA THR A 477 9.00 21.07 -23.45
C THR A 477 10.04 19.99 -23.16
N SER A 478 10.40 19.81 -21.89
CA SER A 478 11.47 18.92 -21.44
C SER A 478 10.99 17.99 -20.33
N ALA A 479 11.58 16.80 -20.25
CA ALA A 479 11.35 15.92 -19.11
C ALA A 479 11.97 16.55 -17.83
N PRO A 480 11.33 16.38 -16.66
CA PRO A 480 10.13 15.56 -16.45
C PRO A 480 8.80 16.30 -16.68
N GLY A 481 8.83 17.62 -16.85
CA GLY A 481 7.61 18.44 -16.93
C GLY A 481 6.67 18.10 -18.08
N ASN A 482 7.24 17.81 -19.25
CA ASN A 482 6.46 17.42 -20.44
C ASN A 482 5.67 16.10 -20.27
N LEU A 483 6.00 15.27 -19.27
CA LEU A 483 5.26 14.05 -18.95
C LEU A 483 3.95 14.33 -18.21
N MET A 484 3.88 15.45 -17.50
CA MET A 484 2.70 15.87 -16.72
C MET A 484 1.84 16.84 -17.49
N CYS A 485 2.47 17.80 -18.19
CA CYS A 485 1.79 18.91 -18.83
C CYS A 485 2.24 19.11 -20.28
N SER A 486 1.28 19.20 -21.19
CA SER A 486 1.54 19.44 -22.62
C SER A 486 1.45 20.93 -23.00
N LYS A 487 0.83 21.77 -22.15
CA LYS A 487 0.64 23.19 -22.43
C LYS A 487 0.52 24.04 -21.16
N ALA A 488 1.35 25.08 -21.05
CA ALA A 488 1.34 26.08 -19.98
C ALA A 488 1.47 27.50 -20.57
N THR A 489 0.38 28.00 -21.16
CA THR A 489 0.27 29.36 -21.70
C THR A 489 0.07 30.41 -20.61
N THR A 490 -0.64 30.03 -19.55
CA THR A 490 -0.73 30.83 -18.32
C THR A 490 0.49 30.54 -17.47
N ALA A 491 1.29 31.56 -17.15
CA ALA A 491 2.51 31.42 -16.36
C ALA A 491 2.22 30.70 -15.02
N GLY A 492 2.94 29.62 -14.73
CA GLY A 492 2.76 28.83 -13.51
C GLY A 492 1.63 27.80 -13.55
N VAL A 493 0.79 27.77 -14.58
CA VAL A 493 -0.40 26.89 -14.65
C VAL A 493 -0.26 25.89 -15.78
N CYS A 494 -0.47 24.61 -15.46
CA CYS A 494 -0.69 23.59 -16.48
C CYS A 494 -2.10 23.73 -17.06
N ASP A 495 -2.19 24.32 -18.26
CA ASP A 495 -3.46 24.53 -18.96
C ASP A 495 -4.02 23.23 -19.52
N THR A 496 -3.15 22.31 -19.94
CA THR A 496 -3.51 21.02 -20.53
C THR A 496 -2.55 19.94 -20.03
N PRO A 497 -3.03 18.98 -19.22
CA PRO A 497 -2.25 17.80 -18.86
C PRO A 497 -1.75 17.03 -20.08
N ASN A 498 -0.75 16.18 -19.91
CA ASN A 498 -0.28 15.31 -20.98
C ASN A 498 -1.39 14.32 -21.40
N ALA A 499 -1.41 13.95 -22.69
CA ALA A 499 -2.41 13.04 -23.27
C ALA A 499 -2.30 11.58 -22.78
N ASN A 500 -1.33 11.26 -21.93
CA ASN A 500 -1.17 9.93 -21.32
C ASN A 500 -2.25 9.58 -20.28
N SER A 501 -3.15 10.52 -19.94
CA SER A 501 -4.24 10.35 -18.97
C SER A 501 -3.81 9.96 -17.55
N ARG A 502 -2.52 10.11 -17.21
CA ARG A 502 -1.96 9.83 -15.88
C ARG A 502 -2.05 11.01 -14.92
N TYR A 503 -2.46 12.16 -15.45
CA TYR A 503 -2.57 13.42 -14.75
C TYR A 503 -3.88 14.11 -15.12
N PHE A 504 -4.44 14.85 -14.17
CA PHE A 504 -5.61 15.69 -14.40
C PHE A 504 -5.34 17.15 -14.03
N LYS A 505 -6.08 18.04 -14.69
CA LYS A 505 -6.04 19.47 -14.43
C LYS A 505 -6.87 19.78 -13.18
N VAL A 506 -6.31 20.57 -12.27
CA VAL A 506 -7.02 21.04 -11.07
C VAL A 506 -7.92 22.24 -11.43
N PRO A 507 -9.26 22.12 -11.28
CA PRO A 507 -10.17 23.21 -11.66
C PRO A 507 -9.97 24.47 -10.80
N GLY A 508 -9.83 25.62 -11.47
CA GLY A 508 -9.74 26.94 -10.84
C GLY A 508 -8.35 27.33 -10.31
N ALA A 509 -7.33 26.49 -10.50
CA ALA A 509 -5.97 26.76 -10.02
C ALA A 509 -5.37 28.04 -10.61
N LYS A 510 -4.75 28.86 -9.76
CA LYS A 510 -4.01 30.08 -10.13
C LYS A 510 -2.53 29.78 -10.33
N ALA A 511 -1.76 30.78 -10.75
CA ALA A 511 -0.31 30.68 -10.98
C ALA A 511 0.53 30.30 -9.74
N THR A 512 -0.05 30.44 -8.54
CA THR A 512 0.55 30.09 -7.25
C THR A 512 0.08 28.74 -6.72
N ASP A 513 -0.90 28.13 -7.38
CA ASP A 513 -1.54 26.90 -6.93
C ASP A 513 -1.03 25.71 -7.75
N GLN A 514 -1.13 24.51 -7.18
CA GLN A 514 -0.86 23.30 -7.93
C GLN A 514 -1.97 23.06 -8.96
N SER A 515 -1.59 23.12 -10.23
CA SER A 515 -2.53 23.12 -11.37
C SER A 515 -2.69 21.77 -12.07
N VAL A 516 -1.81 20.82 -11.74
CA VAL A 516 -1.83 19.45 -12.25
C VAL A 516 -1.55 18.47 -11.12
N LEU A 517 -2.29 17.36 -11.11
CA LEU A 517 -2.15 16.30 -10.10
C LEU A 517 -2.15 14.92 -10.79
N GLY A 518 -1.34 14.00 -10.26
CA GLY A 518 -1.32 12.62 -10.73
C GLY A 518 -2.61 11.89 -10.35
N CYS A 519 -3.08 11.01 -11.23
CA CYS A 519 -4.28 10.20 -11.01
C CYS A 519 -4.17 9.32 -9.77
N GLY A 520 -2.97 8.81 -9.49
CA GLY A 520 -2.66 7.95 -8.35
C GLY A 520 -2.44 8.66 -7.02
N ASN A 521 -2.57 10.00 -6.94
CA ASN A 521 -2.15 10.77 -5.76
C ASN A 521 -3.33 11.02 -4.78
N PRO A 522 -3.44 10.29 -3.67
CA PRO A 522 -4.54 10.47 -2.71
C PRO A 522 -4.39 11.70 -1.81
N LEU A 523 -3.21 12.33 -1.75
CA LEU A 523 -2.94 13.48 -0.88
C LEU A 523 -3.63 14.75 -1.37
N GLY A 524 -3.82 14.88 -2.69
CA GLY A 524 -4.56 15.99 -3.28
C GLY A 524 -3.88 17.35 -3.23
N THR A 525 -4.67 18.38 -3.54
CA THR A 525 -4.34 19.80 -3.39
C THR A 525 -5.60 20.62 -3.16
N THR A 526 -5.47 21.80 -2.55
CA THR A 526 -6.57 22.75 -2.38
C THR A 526 -6.47 23.92 -3.36
N VAL A 527 -7.61 24.45 -3.78
CA VAL A 527 -7.75 25.67 -4.58
C VAL A 527 -8.97 26.44 -4.07
N GLY A 528 -8.72 27.57 -3.40
CA GLY A 528 -9.77 28.26 -2.64
C GLY A 528 -10.34 27.36 -1.55
N ASP A 529 -11.66 27.25 -1.49
CA ASP A 529 -12.37 26.40 -0.52
C ASP A 529 -12.56 24.94 -1.00
N ASN A 530 -12.06 24.61 -2.20
CA ASN A 530 -12.17 23.28 -2.79
C ASN A 530 -10.90 22.46 -2.58
N ALA A 531 -11.06 21.14 -2.45
CA ALA A 531 -9.95 20.19 -2.46
C ALA A 531 -10.13 19.19 -3.61
N TYR A 532 -9.03 18.81 -4.25
CA TYR A 532 -9.02 17.86 -5.35
C TYR A 532 -8.03 16.76 -5.07
N VAL A 533 -8.45 15.51 -5.21
CA VAL A 533 -7.65 14.32 -4.88
C VAL A 533 -7.62 13.36 -6.07
N GLY A 534 -6.50 12.65 -6.24
CA GLY A 534 -6.44 11.44 -7.05
C GLY A 534 -6.99 10.23 -6.29
N VAL A 535 -6.94 9.07 -6.93
CA VAL A 535 -7.36 7.78 -6.38
C VAL A 535 -6.12 6.92 -6.21
N GLU A 536 -5.86 6.44 -4.99
CA GLU A 536 -4.74 5.53 -4.73
C GLU A 536 -4.80 4.29 -5.65
N GLY A 537 -3.65 3.88 -6.21
CA GLY A 537 -3.55 2.76 -7.15
C GLY A 537 -4.09 3.06 -8.56
N CYS A 538 -4.44 4.31 -8.87
CA CYS A 538 -4.99 4.69 -10.15
C CYS A 538 -3.94 5.13 -11.17
N LYS A 539 -3.79 4.35 -12.24
CA LYS A 539 -2.88 4.59 -13.38
C LYS A 539 -3.35 5.72 -14.29
N THR A 540 -4.63 5.73 -14.64
CA THR A 540 -5.24 6.76 -15.50
C THR A 540 -6.59 7.20 -14.97
N CYS A 541 -6.98 8.46 -15.19
CA CYS A 541 -8.22 9.01 -14.64
C CYS A 541 -8.86 10.11 -15.51
N GLU A 542 -10.15 10.33 -15.29
CA GLU A 542 -10.89 11.51 -15.73
C GLU A 542 -10.87 12.60 -14.64
N ALA A 543 -10.69 13.85 -15.06
CA ALA A 543 -10.60 15.00 -14.15
C ALA A 543 -11.92 15.24 -13.38
N PRO A 544 -11.84 15.62 -12.10
CA PRO A 544 -13.02 16.02 -11.34
C PRO A 544 -13.57 17.36 -11.81
N THR A 545 -14.89 17.54 -11.67
CA THR A 545 -15.52 18.86 -11.78
C THR A 545 -15.45 19.58 -10.44
N ALA A 546 -15.33 20.91 -10.45
CA ALA A 546 -15.39 21.71 -9.22
C ALA A 546 -16.71 21.43 -8.46
N PRO A 547 -16.66 21.08 -7.17
CA PRO A 547 -17.86 20.80 -6.39
C PRO A 547 -18.63 22.10 -6.13
N SER A 548 -19.97 21.99 -6.09
CA SER A 548 -20.87 23.08 -5.74
C SER A 548 -21.96 22.51 -4.82
N PRO A 549 -21.95 22.82 -3.51
CA PRO A 549 -21.10 23.79 -2.81
C PRO A 549 -19.63 23.34 -2.67
N ALA A 550 -18.76 24.24 -2.19
CA ALA A 550 -17.34 23.97 -2.03
C ALA A 550 -17.06 22.74 -1.16
N GLY A 551 -16.06 21.95 -1.53
CA GLY A 551 -15.77 20.67 -0.87
C GLY A 551 -14.67 19.86 -1.56
N ILE A 552 -14.63 18.55 -1.29
CA ILE A 552 -13.64 17.62 -1.84
C ILE A 552 -14.19 16.98 -3.12
N ALA A 553 -13.40 16.95 -4.20
CA ALA A 553 -13.72 16.26 -5.44
C ALA A 553 -12.57 15.35 -5.88
N ALA A 554 -12.86 14.05 -6.02
CA ALA A 554 -11.89 13.05 -6.46
C ALA A 554 -11.92 12.85 -7.98
N ALA A 555 -10.76 12.63 -8.58
CA ALA A 555 -10.66 12.17 -9.96
C ALA A 555 -11.34 10.80 -10.11
N LYS A 556 -11.87 10.51 -11.29
CA LYS A 556 -12.52 9.23 -11.58
C LYS A 556 -11.52 8.29 -12.23
N CYS A 557 -11.17 7.20 -11.56
CA CYS A 557 -10.21 6.25 -12.09
C CYS A 557 -10.72 5.53 -13.35
N THR A 558 -9.88 5.45 -14.39
CA THR A 558 -10.16 4.77 -15.66
C THR A 558 -9.26 3.56 -15.92
N ALA A 559 -8.12 3.43 -15.22
CA ALA A 559 -7.30 2.21 -15.18
C ALA A 559 -6.48 2.16 -13.89
N CYS A 560 -6.28 0.97 -13.32
CA CYS A 560 -5.44 0.74 -12.14
C CYS A 560 -4.00 0.37 -12.52
N ASP A 561 -3.03 0.59 -11.63
CA ASP A 561 -1.64 0.15 -11.82
C ASP A 561 -1.47 -1.32 -11.38
N GLU A 562 -0.99 -2.19 -12.28
CA GLU A 562 -0.80 -3.63 -12.00
C GLU A 562 0.54 -3.96 -11.30
N SER A 563 1.32 -2.95 -10.91
CA SER A 563 2.69 -3.11 -10.37
C SER A 563 2.84 -3.01 -8.84
N ASP A 564 1.76 -2.86 -8.05
CA ASP A 564 1.82 -2.87 -6.57
C ASP A 564 1.01 -4.01 -5.94
N LEU A 565 1.47 -5.25 -6.13
CA LEU A 565 1.05 -6.41 -5.30
C LEU A 565 2.13 -6.85 -4.31
N LEU A 566 2.81 -5.88 -3.67
CA LEU A 566 3.59 -6.11 -2.46
C LEU A 566 3.24 -5.07 -1.37
N HIS A 567 1.97 -4.97 -1.00
CA HIS A 567 1.41 -4.77 0.36
C HIS A 567 -0.12 -4.65 0.24
N PRO A 568 -0.93 -5.22 1.16
CA PRO A 568 -2.39 -5.12 1.09
C PRO A 568 -2.86 -3.69 1.47
N PRO A 569 -3.92 -3.15 0.84
CA PRO A 569 -4.45 -1.85 1.19
C PRO A 569 -5.06 -1.87 2.59
N VAL A 570 -4.61 -0.95 3.43
CA VAL A 570 -5.37 -0.50 4.61
C VAL A 570 -6.51 0.35 4.07
N ALA A 571 -7.75 -0.05 4.34
CA ALA A 571 -8.94 0.65 3.91
C ALA A 571 -8.95 2.10 4.45
N SER A 572 -9.20 3.07 3.56
CA SER A 572 -9.90 4.29 3.93
C SER A 572 -11.20 4.34 3.13
N SER A 573 -12.29 4.12 3.86
CA SER A 573 -13.66 4.10 3.38
C SER A 573 -14.10 5.47 2.86
N ALA A 574 -14.62 5.50 1.63
CA ALA A 574 -15.71 6.39 1.27
C ALA A 574 -16.74 5.55 0.50
N VAL A 575 -17.70 4.99 1.25
CA VAL A 575 -18.89 4.35 0.70
C VAL A 575 -20.06 5.32 0.88
N LEU A 576 -20.69 5.73 -0.22
CA LEU A 576 -22.07 6.18 -0.23
C LEU A 576 -22.91 5.08 -0.90
N LEU A 577 -23.73 4.38 -0.11
CA LEU A 577 -24.84 3.55 -0.59
C LEU A 577 -26.15 4.16 -0.07
N GLY A 578 -27.03 4.56 -0.99
CA GLY A 578 -28.41 4.96 -0.68
C GLY A 578 -29.34 3.76 -0.43
N PRO A 579 -30.54 3.97 0.17
CA PRO A 579 -31.45 2.90 0.56
C PRO A 579 -32.45 2.47 -0.53
N SER A 580 -32.91 1.24 -0.39
CA SER A 580 -33.87 0.47 -1.21
C SER A 580 -35.35 0.81 -0.92
N PRO A 581 -36.32 0.60 -1.84
CA PRO A 581 -37.76 0.64 -1.52
C PRO A 581 -38.40 -0.75 -1.44
N ALA A 582 -39.24 -0.95 -0.42
CA ALA A 582 -40.13 -2.10 -0.29
C ALA A 582 -41.58 -1.75 -0.67
N GLY A 583 -42.27 -2.68 -1.36
CA GLY A 583 -43.74 -2.79 -1.36
C GLY A 583 -44.47 -2.66 -2.71
N ARG A 584 -44.73 -3.80 -3.37
CA ARG A 584 -45.56 -4.00 -4.58
C ARG A 584 -47.08 -3.80 -4.28
N PRO A 585 -48.08 -3.92 -5.22
CA PRO A 585 -48.03 -4.39 -6.62
C PRO A 585 -48.96 -3.68 -7.67
N LYS A 586 -48.61 -3.75 -8.97
CA LYS A 586 -49.41 -4.37 -10.09
C LYS A 586 -48.91 -3.91 -11.48
N ILE A 587 -48.43 -4.89 -12.25
CA ILE A 587 -48.52 -5.11 -13.70
C ILE A 587 -48.94 -3.90 -14.59
N SER A 588 -48.04 -3.38 -15.43
CA SER A 588 -48.00 -3.68 -16.88
C SER A 588 -46.85 -2.95 -17.60
N ARG A 589 -46.37 -3.66 -18.63
CA ARG A 589 -45.24 -3.49 -19.55
C ARG A 589 -45.08 -2.14 -20.31
N VAL A 590 -43.80 -1.72 -20.44
CA VAL A 590 -43.02 -1.35 -21.66
C VAL A 590 -42.61 0.13 -21.91
N ASN A 591 -41.27 0.31 -21.80
CA ASN A 591 -40.28 1.11 -22.55
C ASN A 591 -40.25 2.66 -22.64
N SER A 592 -39.09 3.17 -22.19
CA SER A 592 -38.17 4.20 -22.75
C SER A 592 -38.13 5.61 -22.13
N LEU A 593 -36.89 5.97 -21.77
CA LEU A 593 -36.21 7.27 -21.87
C LEU A 593 -36.40 8.37 -20.81
N ASN A 594 -35.23 8.74 -20.25
CA ASN A 594 -34.71 10.08 -19.95
C ASN A 594 -35.04 10.84 -18.63
N PHE A 595 -33.91 11.19 -17.97
CA PHE A 595 -33.55 12.38 -17.21
C PHE A 595 -34.23 12.72 -15.85
N TRP A 596 -33.34 13.05 -14.90
CA TRP A 596 -33.43 13.68 -13.56
C TRP A 596 -34.55 14.73 -13.37
N PRO A 597 -34.95 15.13 -12.14
CA PRO A 597 -34.10 15.27 -10.92
C PRO A 597 -34.79 14.93 -9.57
N CYS A 598 -34.02 14.92 -8.45
CA CYS A 598 -34.52 15.14 -7.08
C CYS A 598 -33.35 15.29 -6.06
N PRO A 599 -33.58 15.80 -4.84
CA PRO A 599 -33.12 17.12 -4.43
C PRO A 599 -32.29 17.14 -3.13
N GLU A 600 -31.88 18.36 -2.79
CA GLU A 600 -31.15 18.86 -1.62
C GLU A 600 -31.46 18.20 -0.26
N ALA A 601 -30.42 18.02 0.57
CA ALA A 601 -30.56 17.94 2.02
C ALA A 601 -29.40 18.67 2.73
N LYS A 602 -29.80 19.61 3.60
CA LYS A 602 -29.02 20.32 4.61
C LYS A 602 -28.41 19.36 5.64
N VAL A 603 -27.33 19.75 6.30
CA VAL A 603 -27.18 20.09 7.75
C VAL A 603 -25.69 19.81 8.01
N GLY A 604 -24.89 20.49 8.82
CA GLY A 604 -25.00 21.55 9.83
C GLY A 604 -23.62 21.59 10.48
N LEU A 605 -23.13 22.79 10.80
CA LEU A 605 -21.79 23.04 11.35
C LEU A 605 -21.64 22.46 12.76
N ASP A 606 -20.54 21.73 12.99
CA ASP A 606 -19.55 22.00 14.04
C ASP A 606 -18.20 21.35 13.68
#